data_AF-A0A835R9F7-F1
#
_entry.id   AF-A0A835R9F7-F1
#
_cell.length_a   1.000
_cell.length_b   1.000
_cell.length_c   1.000
_cell.angle_alpha   90.00
_cell.angle_beta   90.00
_cell.angle_gamma   90.00
#
_symmetry.space_group_name_H-M   'P 1'
#
loop_
_entity.id
_entity.type
_entity.pdbx_description
1 polymer ?
#
loop_
_entity_poly.entity_id
_entity_poly.type
_entity_poly.pdbx_seq_one_letter_code
_entity_poly.pdbx_strand_id
1 'polypeptide(L)'
;MDIFSGYLQHQWKFEPKTMELVVTTYQASALLLFNASDRLSYSEIMSELNLTDDDVVRLLHSLSCAKYKILNKEPSTKTISPTDYFVFNSKFTDKMRKIKIPLPPVDEKKKVIEDVDKDRRYAIDASIVRIMKSRKVLGHQQLVMECVEQLGRMFKPDF
;
A
#
# COMPACT_ATOMS: atom_id res chain seq x y z
N MET A 1 19.94 10.10 14.18
CA MET A 1 19.39 9.37 13.03
C MET A 1 18.35 8.45 13.62
N ASP A 2 17.15 8.95 13.82
CA ASP A 2 16.16 8.32 14.70
C ASP A 2 15.15 7.53 13.89
N ILE A 3 15.35 6.21 13.87
CA ILE A 3 14.48 5.22 13.20
C ILE A 3 13.47 4.73 14.23
N PHE A 4 12.55 5.60 14.64
CA PHE A 4 11.37 5.17 15.41
C PHE A 4 10.15 5.28 14.47
N SER A 5 9.50 4.16 14.15
CA SER A 5 8.25 4.05 13.36
C SER A 5 8.35 3.80 11.83
N GLY A 6 9.50 3.40 11.27
CA GLY A 6 9.59 3.05 9.84
C GLY A 6 9.55 4.26 8.88
N TYR A 7 9.64 5.46 9.43
CA TYR A 7 9.85 6.70 8.69
C TYR A 7 11.23 7.27 9.01
N LEU A 8 11.94 7.73 7.99
CA LEU A 8 13.17 8.49 8.09
C LEU A 8 12.87 9.98 8.07
N GLN A 9 13.51 10.72 8.96
CA GLN A 9 13.48 12.18 9.00
C GLN A 9 14.84 12.68 8.49
N HIS A 10 14.82 13.44 7.40
CA HIS A 10 16.03 14.02 6.82
C HIS A 10 15.79 15.47 6.39
N GLN A 11 16.82 16.30 6.53
CA GLN A 11 16.78 17.69 6.07
C GLN A 11 17.16 17.74 4.60
N TRP A 12 16.28 18.29 3.78
CA TRP A 12 16.53 18.48 2.36
C TRP A 12 16.73 19.97 2.10
N LYS A 13 17.81 20.28 1.36
CA LYS A 13 18.12 21.65 0.94
C LYS A 13 17.34 21.96 -0.33
N PHE A 14 16.24 22.69 -0.18
CA PHE A 14 15.57 23.35 -1.31
C PHE A 14 16.12 24.78 -1.44
N GLU A 15 16.16 25.30 -2.67
CA GLU A 15 16.64 26.66 -2.98
C GLU A 15 16.01 27.74 -2.07
N PRO A 16 14.69 27.78 -1.85
CA PRO A 16 14.08 28.82 -1.03
C PRO A 16 14.29 28.61 0.49
N LYS A 17 14.46 27.36 0.96
CA LYS A 17 14.47 27.03 2.40
C LYS A 17 14.87 25.58 2.68
N THR A 18 15.59 25.33 3.78
CA THR A 18 15.74 23.98 4.34
C THR A 18 14.43 23.47 4.93
N MET A 19 13.99 22.30 4.49
CA MET A 19 12.76 21.63 4.95
C MET A 19 13.07 20.24 5.47
N GLU A 20 12.27 19.77 6.44
CA GLU A 20 12.37 18.45 7.01
C GLU A 20 11.30 17.55 6.38
N LEU A 21 11.73 16.50 5.68
CA LEU A 21 10.83 15.53 5.08
C LEU A 21 10.74 14.30 5.99
N VAL A 22 9.53 13.94 6.38
CA VAL A 22 9.21 12.66 7.02
C VAL A 22 8.74 11.71 5.92
N VAL A 23 9.62 10.79 5.54
CA VAL A 23 9.46 9.88 4.41
C VAL A 23 9.67 8.44 4.85
N THR A 24 9.17 7.48 4.10
CA THR A 24 9.50 6.06 4.30
C THR A 24 10.92 5.74 3.82
N THR A 25 11.45 4.57 4.18
CA THR A 25 12.78 4.12 3.76
C THR A 25 12.94 4.12 2.24
N TYR A 26 11.96 3.60 1.50
CA TYR A 26 12.02 3.58 0.03
C TYR A 26 11.93 4.97 -0.60
N GLN A 27 11.10 5.87 -0.04
CA GLN A 27 11.06 7.27 -0.46
C GLN A 27 12.40 7.98 -0.21
N ALA A 28 13.03 7.78 0.94
CA ALA A 28 14.34 8.34 1.23
C ALA A 28 15.41 7.79 0.27
N SER A 29 15.38 6.48 0.01
CA SER A 29 16.33 5.81 -0.89
C SER A 29 16.19 6.32 -2.32
N ALA A 30 14.96 6.48 -2.82
CA ALA A 30 14.70 7.07 -4.13
C ALA A 30 15.23 8.50 -4.24
N LEU A 31 15.00 9.34 -3.22
CA LEU A 31 15.51 10.71 -3.20
C LEU A 31 17.04 10.76 -3.13
N LEU A 32 17.69 9.78 -2.48
CA LEU A 32 19.15 9.69 -2.38
C LEU A 32 19.80 9.42 -3.74
N LEU A 33 19.14 8.69 -4.64
CA LEU A 33 19.65 8.46 -6.01
C LEU A 33 19.87 9.79 -6.76
N PHE A 34 19.03 10.79 -6.49
CA PHE A 34 19.13 12.11 -7.11
C PHE A 34 20.32 12.96 -6.61
N ASN A 35 21.05 12.51 -5.58
CA ASN A 35 22.30 13.18 -5.18
C ASN A 35 23.44 12.89 -6.16
N ALA A 36 23.36 11.79 -6.93
CA ALA A 36 24.37 11.40 -7.92
C ALA A 36 23.93 11.70 -9.36
N SER A 37 22.64 11.91 -9.62
CA SER A 37 22.09 12.12 -10.95
C SER A 37 20.89 13.05 -10.92
N ASP A 38 20.90 14.10 -11.73
CA ASP A 38 19.82 15.09 -11.75
C ASP A 38 18.53 14.56 -12.40
N ARG A 39 18.65 13.52 -13.23
CA ARG A 39 17.54 12.92 -13.98
C ARG A 39 17.68 11.41 -13.99
N LEU A 40 16.58 10.73 -13.68
CA LEU A 40 16.50 9.27 -13.65
C LEU A 40 15.22 8.79 -14.32
N SER A 41 15.30 7.70 -15.07
CA SER A 41 14.16 6.99 -15.65
C SER A 41 13.49 6.09 -14.61
N TYR A 42 12.23 5.74 -14.87
CA TYR A 42 11.51 4.73 -14.09
C TYR A 42 12.33 3.42 -13.95
N SER A 43 12.90 2.93 -15.06
CA SER A 43 13.65 1.67 -15.09
C SER A 43 14.93 1.70 -14.27
N GLU A 44 15.65 2.83 -14.26
CA GLU A 44 16.85 2.99 -13.44
C GLU A 44 16.49 2.98 -11.96
N ILE A 45 15.45 3.72 -11.56
CA ILE A 45 14.98 3.75 -10.17
C ILE A 45 14.51 2.36 -9.73
N MET A 46 13.78 1.64 -10.58
CA MET A 46 13.33 0.28 -10.30
C MET A 46 14.50 -0.68 -10.10
N SER A 47 15.52 -0.62 -10.97
CA SER A 47 16.70 -1.47 -10.92
C SER A 47 17.56 -1.18 -9.68
N GLU A 48 17.82 0.10 -9.39
CA GLU A 48 18.65 0.52 -8.25
C GLU A 48 17.99 0.20 -6.90
N LEU A 49 16.66 0.32 -6.80
CA LEU A 49 15.93 0.04 -5.57
C LEU A 49 15.47 -1.42 -5.43
N ASN A 50 15.58 -2.22 -6.50
CA ASN A 50 15.16 -3.61 -6.57
C ASN A 50 13.72 -3.84 -6.06
N LEU A 51 12.79 -3.02 -6.56
CA LEU A 51 11.37 -3.01 -6.16
C LEU A 51 10.47 -3.64 -7.22
N THR A 52 9.28 -4.06 -6.81
CA THR A 52 8.22 -4.50 -7.73
C THR A 52 7.61 -3.32 -8.48
N ASP A 53 7.02 -3.57 -9.65
CA ASP A 53 6.40 -2.52 -10.47
C ASP A 53 5.33 -1.72 -9.69
N ASP A 54 4.46 -2.44 -8.98
CA ASP A 54 3.42 -1.85 -8.12
C ASP A 54 4.00 -0.94 -7.03
N ASP A 55 5.10 -1.36 -6.39
CA ASP A 55 5.76 -0.59 -5.34
C ASP A 55 6.45 0.66 -5.90
N VAL A 56 7.14 0.55 -7.04
CA VAL A 56 7.79 1.70 -7.70
C VAL A 56 6.77 2.72 -8.19
N VAL A 57 5.67 2.26 -8.81
CA VAL A 57 4.58 3.14 -9.23
C VAL A 57 4.03 3.91 -8.05
N ARG A 58 3.75 3.23 -6.93
CA ARG A 58 3.21 3.83 -5.72
C ARG A 58 4.19 4.81 -5.06
N LEU A 59 5.46 4.44 -5.03
CA LEU A 59 6.58 5.25 -4.54
C LEU A 59 6.72 6.54 -5.35
N LEU A 60 6.86 6.45 -6.66
CA LEU A 60 7.05 7.59 -7.55
C LEU A 60 5.82 8.49 -7.58
N HIS A 61 4.62 7.91 -7.63
CA HIS A 61 3.38 8.67 -7.54
C HIS A 61 3.32 9.54 -6.28
N SER A 62 3.78 9.02 -5.13
CA SER A 62 3.82 9.77 -3.86
C SER A 62 4.76 10.98 -3.87
N LEU A 63 5.83 10.92 -4.67
CA LEU A 63 6.88 11.94 -4.75
C LEU A 63 6.67 12.95 -5.90
N SER A 64 5.94 12.58 -6.96
CA SER A 64 5.83 13.39 -8.19
C SER A 64 4.41 13.84 -8.57
N CYS A 65 3.40 13.01 -8.31
CA CYS A 65 2.04 13.24 -8.81
C CYS A 65 1.07 13.68 -7.70
N ALA A 66 1.37 13.33 -6.45
CA ALA A 66 0.55 13.65 -5.29
C ALA A 66 0.63 15.14 -4.89
N LYS A 67 0.21 15.44 -3.65
CA LYS A 67 0.20 16.79 -3.10
C LYS A 67 1.59 17.44 -3.09
N TYR A 68 2.62 16.67 -2.75
CA TYR A 68 3.99 17.15 -2.59
C TYR A 68 4.84 16.73 -3.79
N LYS A 69 5.06 17.65 -4.73
CA LYS A 69 5.83 17.42 -5.95
C LYS A 69 7.32 17.64 -5.69
N ILE A 70 7.90 16.72 -4.93
CA ILE A 70 9.35 16.71 -4.64
C ILE A 70 10.15 16.34 -5.90
N LEU A 71 9.56 15.52 -6.77
CA LEU A 71 10.09 15.19 -8.08
C LEU A 71 9.20 15.80 -9.18
N ASN A 72 9.83 16.40 -10.16
CA ASN A 72 9.20 16.78 -11.42
C ASN A 72 9.20 15.57 -12.35
N LYS A 73 8.04 15.30 -12.95
CA LYS A 73 7.81 14.15 -13.83
C LYS A 73 7.69 14.61 -15.28
N GLU A 74 8.31 13.86 -16.19
CA GLU A 74 8.20 14.04 -17.64
C GLU A 74 7.78 12.74 -18.32
N PRO A 75 6.65 12.73 -19.06
CA PRO A 75 5.64 13.78 -19.20
C PRO A 75 4.85 14.03 -17.91
N SER A 76 4.41 15.29 -17.73
CA SER A 76 3.62 15.74 -16.57
C SER A 76 2.18 15.22 -16.65
N THR A 77 1.98 13.96 -16.28
CA THR A 77 0.68 13.30 -16.19
C THR A 77 0.41 12.83 -14.76
N LYS A 78 -0.84 12.42 -14.50
CA LYS A 78 -1.27 11.96 -13.16
C LYS A 78 -0.92 10.50 -12.86
N THR A 79 -0.52 9.74 -13.86
CA THR A 79 -0.17 8.32 -13.74
C THR A 79 1.33 8.13 -13.91
N ILE A 80 1.87 7.03 -13.38
CA ILE A 80 3.26 6.62 -13.62
C ILE A 80 3.27 5.56 -14.71
N SER A 81 4.22 5.67 -15.63
CA SER A 81 4.48 4.81 -16.77
C SER A 81 5.96 4.41 -16.77
N PRO A 82 6.32 3.21 -17.24
CA PRO A 82 7.71 2.76 -17.35
C PRO A 82 8.60 3.63 -18.25
N THR A 83 8.01 4.47 -19.10
CA THR A 83 8.70 5.40 -20.01
C THR A 83 8.98 6.77 -19.41
N ASP A 84 8.57 7.01 -18.16
CA ASP A 84 8.66 8.31 -17.53
C ASP A 84 10.06 8.62 -16.98
N TYR A 85 10.37 9.91 -16.94
CA TYR A 85 11.58 10.46 -16.34
C TYR A 85 11.24 11.36 -15.16
N PHE A 86 12.14 11.40 -14.19
CA PHE A 86 12.00 12.12 -12.95
C PHE A 86 13.22 13.01 -12.73
N VAL A 87 12.99 14.21 -12.21
CA VAL A 87 14.01 15.23 -11.90
C VAL A 87 13.72 15.79 -10.52
N PHE A 88 14.75 16.01 -9.71
CA PHE A 88 14.57 16.61 -8.39
C PHE A 88 14.07 18.06 -8.49
N ASN A 89 13.00 18.40 -7.76
CA ASN A 89 12.43 19.74 -7.76
C ASN A 89 13.08 20.62 -6.68
N SER A 90 14.24 21.20 -7.00
CA SER A 90 14.98 22.10 -6.10
C SER A 90 14.18 23.34 -5.66
N LYS A 91 13.19 23.74 -6.47
CA LYS A 91 12.33 24.92 -6.27
C LYS A 91 11.06 24.64 -5.47
N PHE A 92 10.87 23.40 -5.00
CA PHE A 92 9.72 23.05 -4.18
C PHE A 92 9.64 23.91 -2.91
N THR A 93 8.43 24.29 -2.52
CA THR A 93 8.17 25.08 -1.31
C THR A 93 6.83 24.69 -0.69
N ASP A 94 6.75 24.72 0.64
CA ASP A 94 5.51 24.54 1.39
C ASP A 94 5.50 25.53 2.58
N LYS A 95 4.29 25.83 3.08
CA LYS A 95 4.12 26.67 4.27
C LYS A 95 4.73 26.02 5.50
N MET A 96 4.67 24.69 5.61
CA MET A 96 5.19 23.92 6.73
C MET A 96 6.67 23.61 6.57
N ARG A 97 7.47 23.78 7.63
CA ARG A 97 8.90 23.38 7.64
C ARG A 97 9.10 21.87 7.69
N LYS A 98 8.16 21.15 8.28
CA LYS A 98 8.17 19.70 8.44
C LYS A 98 6.96 19.13 7.72
N ILE A 99 7.19 18.31 6.69
CA ILE A 99 6.12 17.69 5.90
C ILE A 99 6.26 16.17 5.93
N LYS A 100 5.14 15.48 6.12
CA LYS A 100 5.06 14.02 6.01
C LYS A 100 4.49 13.67 4.64
N ILE A 101 5.22 12.87 3.87
CA ILE A 101 4.79 12.43 2.54
C ILE A 101 4.07 11.07 2.70
N PRO A 102 2.74 11.02 2.55
CA PRO A 102 2.01 9.76 2.66
C PRO A 102 2.25 8.89 1.42
N LEU A 103 2.38 7.58 1.64
CA LEU A 103 2.24 6.61 0.55
C LEU A 103 0.75 6.41 0.25
N PRO A 104 0.37 6.20 -1.02
CA PRO A 104 -0.95 5.69 -1.35
C PRO A 104 -1.24 4.40 -0.57
N PRO A 105 -2.47 4.19 -0.08
CA PRO A 105 -2.84 2.96 0.60
C PRO A 105 -2.63 1.76 -0.33
N VAL A 106 -2.11 0.67 0.22
CA VAL A 106 -2.05 -0.61 -0.49
C VAL A 106 -3.45 -1.20 -0.45
N ASP A 107 -3.95 -1.70 -1.57
CA ASP A 107 -5.21 -2.48 -1.64
C ASP A 107 -5.02 -3.88 -1.00
N GLU A 108 -4.47 -3.95 0.21
CA GLU A 108 -4.37 -5.17 1.02
C GLU A 108 -5.74 -5.78 1.33
N LYS A 109 -6.80 -4.96 1.20
CA LYS A 109 -8.19 -5.39 1.39
C LYS A 109 -8.54 -6.62 0.56
N LYS A 110 -8.05 -6.75 -0.68
CA LYS A 110 -8.36 -7.90 -1.52
C LYS A 110 -7.80 -9.21 -0.96
N LYS A 111 -6.55 -9.21 -0.49
CA LYS A 111 -5.92 -10.42 0.09
C LYS A 111 -6.59 -10.83 1.40
N VAL A 112 -6.90 -9.86 2.27
CA VAL A 112 -7.58 -10.15 3.54
C VAL A 112 -9.00 -10.69 3.30
N ILE A 113 -9.74 -10.14 2.32
CA ILE A 113 -11.08 -10.62 1.98
C ILE A 113 -11.03 -12.07 1.46
N GLU A 114 -10.08 -12.39 0.57
CA GLU A 114 -9.93 -13.75 0.03
C GLU A 114 -9.61 -14.79 1.12
N ASP A 115 -8.76 -14.45 2.09
CA ASP A 115 -8.43 -15.36 3.18
C ASP A 115 -9.61 -15.52 4.16
N VAL A 116 -10.35 -14.44 4.44
CA VAL A 116 -11.59 -14.52 5.23
C VAL A 116 -12.63 -15.40 4.54
N ASP A 117 -12.78 -15.33 3.22
CA ASP A 117 -13.73 -16.16 2.47
C ASP A 117 -13.35 -17.64 2.47
N LYS A 118 -12.05 -17.97 2.47
CA LYS A 118 -11.59 -19.37 2.65
C LYS A 118 -11.92 -19.88 4.04
N ASP A 119 -11.65 -19.08 5.08
CA ASP A 119 -11.95 -19.46 6.46
C ASP A 119 -13.45 -19.66 6.71
N ARG A 120 -14.30 -18.84 6.07
CA ARG A 120 -15.76 -19.03 6.08
C ARG A 120 -16.16 -20.39 5.53
N ARG A 121 -15.61 -20.80 4.38
CA ARG A 121 -15.89 -22.12 3.77
C ARG A 121 -15.51 -23.26 4.71
N TYR A 122 -14.31 -23.22 5.29
CA TYR A 122 -13.87 -24.25 6.24
C TYR A 122 -14.74 -24.30 7.50
N ALA A 123 -15.18 -23.15 8.02
CA ALA A 123 -16.09 -23.10 9.16
C ALA A 123 -17.48 -23.69 8.83
N ILE A 124 -17.99 -23.43 7.62
CA ILE A 124 -19.25 -24.02 7.13
C ILE A 124 -19.14 -25.54 7.04
N ASP A 125 -18.11 -26.05 6.37
CA ASP A 125 -17.90 -27.50 6.23
C ASP A 125 -17.76 -28.19 7.59
N ALA A 126 -16.98 -27.61 8.50
CA ALA A 126 -16.81 -28.15 9.84
C ALA A 126 -18.11 -28.16 10.65
N SER A 127 -18.94 -27.12 10.56
CA SER A 127 -20.25 -27.05 11.20
C SER A 127 -21.22 -28.10 10.65
N ILE A 128 -21.28 -28.25 9.32
CA ILE A 128 -22.11 -29.27 8.66
C ILE A 128 -21.69 -30.67 9.13
N VAL A 129 -20.39 -30.98 9.11
CA VAL A 129 -19.87 -32.28 9.58
C VAL A 129 -20.22 -32.52 11.04
N ARG A 130 -20.10 -31.52 11.91
CA ARG A 130 -20.46 -31.62 13.34
C ARG A 130 -21.95 -31.92 13.53
N ILE A 131 -22.84 -31.21 12.83
CA ILE A 131 -24.29 -31.40 12.89
C ILE A 131 -24.66 -32.80 12.38
N MET A 132 -24.17 -33.17 11.21
CA MET A 132 -24.48 -34.45 10.56
C MET A 132 -23.94 -35.64 11.35
N LYS A 133 -22.76 -35.49 12.00
CA LYS A 133 -22.21 -36.54 12.87
C LYS A 133 -23.07 -36.79 14.11
N SER A 134 -23.74 -35.76 14.64
CA SER A 134 -24.64 -35.87 15.80
C SER A 134 -26.02 -36.41 15.42
N ARG A 135 -26.64 -35.84 14.38
CA ARG A 135 -28.04 -36.12 13.98
C ARG A 135 -28.20 -37.35 13.09
N LYS A 136 -27.14 -37.76 12.36
CA LYS A 136 -27.08 -38.87 11.38
C LYS A 136 -28.00 -38.71 10.15
N VAL A 137 -29.22 -38.19 10.32
CA VAL A 137 -30.16 -37.84 9.25
C VAL A 137 -30.85 -36.53 9.63
N LEU A 138 -30.88 -35.57 8.70
CA LEU A 138 -31.51 -34.26 8.92
C LEU A 138 -32.02 -33.71 7.58
N GLY A 139 -33.18 -33.07 7.57
CA GLY A 139 -33.70 -32.41 6.36
C GLY A 139 -32.82 -31.21 5.97
N HIS A 140 -32.66 -30.96 4.67
CA HIS A 140 -31.79 -29.89 4.16
C HIS A 140 -32.08 -28.51 4.78
N GLN A 141 -33.35 -28.12 4.86
CA GLN A 141 -33.75 -26.83 5.46
C GLN A 141 -33.39 -26.75 6.97
N GLN A 142 -33.53 -27.85 7.70
CA GLN A 142 -33.15 -27.92 9.11
C GLN A 142 -31.64 -27.84 9.29
N LEU A 143 -30.87 -28.50 8.42
CA LEU A 143 -29.41 -28.43 8.41
C LEU A 143 -28.91 -27.01 8.15
N VAL A 144 -29.52 -26.31 7.18
CA VAL A 144 -29.18 -24.91 6.87
C VAL A 144 -29.46 -24.01 8.08
N MET A 145 -30.61 -24.15 8.74
CA MET A 145 -30.95 -23.37 9.94
C MET A 145 -29.97 -23.62 11.10
N GLU A 146 -29.69 -24.88 11.43
CA GLU A 146 -28.74 -25.22 12.51
C GLU A 146 -27.32 -24.72 12.18
N CYS A 147 -26.90 -24.79 10.91
CA CYS A 147 -25.60 -24.30 10.47
C CYS A 147 -25.49 -22.77 10.61
N VAL A 148 -26.53 -22.03 10.19
CA VAL A 148 -26.62 -20.57 10.36
C VAL A 148 -26.58 -20.17 11.83
N GLU A 149 -27.29 -20.90 12.69
CA GLU A 149 -27.29 -20.63 14.13
C GLU A 149 -25.90 -20.81 14.76
N GLN A 150 -25.18 -21.90 14.41
CA GLN A 150 -23.83 -22.14 14.92
C GLN A 150 -22.81 -21.09 14.44
N LEU A 151 -22.94 -20.63 13.19
CA LEU A 151 -21.99 -19.71 12.56
C LEU A 151 -22.34 -18.23 12.75
N GLY A 152 -23.57 -17.91 13.18
CA GLY A 152 -24.06 -16.53 13.31
C GLY A 152 -23.27 -15.65 14.30
N ARG A 153 -22.46 -16.26 15.18
CA ARG A 153 -21.52 -15.55 16.06
C ARG A 153 -20.19 -15.19 15.38
N MET A 154 -19.87 -15.83 14.26
CA MET A 154 -18.60 -15.66 13.53
C MET A 154 -18.75 -14.79 12.29
N PHE A 155 -19.81 -15.00 11.50
CA PHE A 155 -20.10 -14.19 10.31
C PHE A 155 -21.60 -14.22 9.98
N LYS A 156 -22.07 -13.17 9.28
CA LYS A 156 -23.45 -13.13 8.79
C LYS A 156 -23.57 -14.03 7.56
N PRO A 157 -24.62 -14.86 7.46
CA PRO A 157 -24.89 -15.60 6.24
C PRO A 157 -25.19 -14.63 5.09
N ASP A 158 -24.62 -14.91 3.93
CA ASP A 158 -25.05 -14.27 2.68
C ASP A 158 -26.33 -14.99 2.22
N PHE A 159 -27.45 -14.26 2.18
CA PHE A 159 -28.74 -14.73 1.69
C PHE A 159 -28.93 -14.36 0.22
#